data_AF-A0A0F8V579-F1
#
_entry.id   AF-A0A0F8V579-F1
#
_cell.length_a   1.000
_cell.length_b   1.000
_cell.length_c   1.000
_cell.angle_alpha   90.00
_cell.angle_beta   90.00
_cell.angle_gamma   90.00
#
_symmetry.space_group_name_H-M   'P 1'
#
loop_
_entity.id
_entity.type
_entity.pdbx_description
1 polymer ?
#
loop_
_entity_poly.entity_id
_entity_poly.type
_entity_poly.pdbx_seq_one_letter_code
_entity_poly.pdbx_strand_id
1 'polypeptide(L)'
;MAEAEDFFGQLWKEYALSDSRYMTSDTLVLCMETMTVLFWGPLCFIVAYSILTNHSLRHPLQVIICMSHLYGDSLYYATSLFDHYVHERSYCRPEPFYFWIYYFLMNFIWIVVPFHYLVQSMKTISDAMKTVESESVGRKSK
;
A
#
# COMPACT_ATOMS: atom_id res chain seq x y z
N MET A 1 17.96 15.44 1.08
CA MET A 1 17.60 15.10 -0.32
C MET A 1 17.97 16.18 -1.34
N ALA A 2 17.91 17.48 -1.01
CA ALA A 2 18.23 18.55 -1.97
C ALA A 2 19.63 18.45 -2.61
N GLU A 3 20.64 18.01 -1.86
CA GLU A 3 22.03 17.89 -2.34
C GLU A 3 22.38 16.50 -2.92
N ALA A 4 21.44 15.55 -2.92
CA ALA A 4 21.70 14.20 -3.44
C ALA A 4 21.75 14.22 -4.98
N GLU A 5 22.91 13.94 -5.57
CA GLU A 5 23.11 13.92 -7.03
C GLU A 5 23.09 12.52 -7.65
N ASP A 6 23.04 11.48 -6.80
CA ASP A 6 22.94 10.09 -7.24
C ASP A 6 21.60 9.81 -7.93
N PHE A 7 21.53 8.69 -8.66
CA PHE A 7 20.35 8.31 -9.43
C PHE A 7 19.06 8.29 -8.59
N PHE A 8 19.11 7.74 -7.38
CA PHE A 8 17.94 7.68 -6.50
C PHE A 8 17.57 9.07 -5.96
N GLY A 9 18.57 9.90 -5.63
CA GLY A 9 18.36 11.30 -5.28
C GLY A 9 17.65 12.08 -6.39
N GLN A 10 18.05 11.90 -7.65
CA GLN A 10 17.38 12.54 -8.79
C GLN A 10 15.97 12.00 -9.03
N LEU A 11 15.75 10.69 -8.88
CA LEU A 11 14.43 10.08 -9.01
C LEU A 11 13.45 10.65 -7.97
N TRP A 12 13.87 10.78 -6.71
CA TRP A 12 13.03 11.35 -5.66
C TRP A 12 12.75 12.83 -5.88
N LYS A 13 13.71 13.61 -6.40
CA LYS A 13 13.49 15.01 -6.76
C LYS A 13 12.44 15.15 -7.87
N GLU A 14 12.51 14.27 -8.89
CA GLU A 14 11.54 14.24 -9.99
C GLU A 14 10.15 13.84 -9.48
N TYR A 15 10.05 12.81 -8.63
CA TYR A 15 8.78 12.41 -8.03
C TYR A 15 8.19 13.50 -7.12
N ALA A 16 9.04 14.23 -6.39
CA ALA A 16 8.59 15.32 -5.53
C ALA A 16 7.99 16.53 -6.28
N LEU A 17 8.09 16.59 -7.60
CA LEU A 17 7.32 17.54 -8.41
C LEU A 17 5.83 17.22 -8.39
N SER A 18 5.47 15.95 -8.18
CA SER A 18 4.08 15.53 -7.98
C SER A 18 3.60 15.75 -6.55
N ASP A 19 4.51 15.67 -5.58
CA ASP A 19 4.22 15.91 -4.18
C ASP A 19 5.46 16.42 -3.44
N SER A 20 5.48 17.72 -3.17
CA SER A 20 6.61 18.39 -2.53
C SER A 20 6.87 17.95 -1.08
N ARG A 21 5.93 17.23 -0.44
CA ARG A 21 6.10 16.68 0.91
C ARG A 21 7.29 15.74 1.04
N TYR A 22 7.67 15.07 -0.06
CA TYR A 22 8.87 14.25 -0.14
C TYR A 22 10.15 15.07 0.00
N MET A 23 10.17 16.34 -0.42
CA MET A 23 11.36 17.21 -0.26
C MET A 23 11.38 17.96 1.07
N THR A 24 10.22 18.22 1.65
CA THR A 24 10.09 18.91 2.94
C THR A 24 10.09 17.94 4.13
N SER A 25 10.20 16.64 3.89
CA SER A 25 10.16 15.60 4.92
C SER A 25 8.94 15.73 5.82
N ASP A 26 7.74 15.83 5.23
CA ASP A 26 6.50 15.86 6.00
C ASP A 26 6.45 14.67 6.96
N THR A 27 6.07 14.92 8.22
CA THR A 27 6.16 13.93 9.30
C THR A 27 5.37 12.67 8.98
N LEU A 28 4.17 12.80 8.41
CA LEU A 28 3.34 11.64 8.10
C LEU A 28 3.94 10.83 6.96
N VAL A 29 4.30 11.49 5.86
CA VAL A 29 4.91 10.84 4.69
C VAL A 29 6.20 10.14 5.11
N LEU A 30 7.08 10.83 5.85
CA LEU A 30 8.34 10.26 6.30
C LEU A 30 8.16 9.02 7.17
N CYS A 31 7.25 9.06 8.16
CA CYS A 31 6.96 7.90 9.01
C CYS A 31 6.37 6.75 8.21
N MET A 32 5.42 7.03 7.31
CA MET A 32 4.77 6.02 6.47
C MET A 32 5.77 5.33 5.52
N GLU A 33 6.61 6.11 4.84
CA GLU A 33 7.62 5.58 3.92
C GLU A 33 8.68 4.77 4.67
N THR A 34 9.10 5.24 5.85
CA THR A 34 10.04 4.50 6.71
C THR A 34 9.46 3.14 7.11
N MET A 35 8.19 3.09 7.51
CA MET A 35 7.52 1.82 7.81
C MET A 35 7.40 0.92 6.57
N THR A 36 7.14 1.51 5.41
CA THR A 36 7.03 0.78 4.15
C THR A 36 8.34 0.12 3.76
N VAL A 37 9.45 0.83 3.88
CA VAL A 37 10.77 0.27 3.57
C VAL A 37 11.21 -0.77 4.60
N LEU A 38 10.99 -0.53 5.89
CA LEU A 38 11.51 -1.40 6.96
C LEU A 38 10.65 -2.63 7.23
N PHE A 39 9.33 -2.54 7.06
CA PHE A 39 8.41 -3.62 7.41
C PHE A 39 7.68 -4.19 6.19
N TRP A 40 6.99 -3.34 5.43
CA TRP A 40 6.12 -3.81 4.35
C TRP A 40 6.93 -4.40 3.18
N GLY A 41 8.04 -3.79 2.79
CA GLY A 41 8.95 -4.29 1.77
C GLY A 41 9.45 -5.71 2.06
N PRO A 42 10.11 -5.96 3.21
CA PRO A 42 10.53 -7.31 3.60
C PRO A 42 9.37 -8.31 3.69
N LEU A 43 8.21 -7.89 4.23
CA LEU A 43 7.02 -8.73 4.29
C LEU A 43 6.50 -9.12 2.90
N CYS A 44 6.57 -8.23 1.91
CA CYS A 44 6.18 -8.54 0.54
C CYS A 44 7.01 -9.69 -0.04
N PHE A 45 8.32 -9.73 0.23
CA PHE A 45 9.17 -10.86 -0.17
C PHE A 45 8.80 -12.15 0.55
N ILE A 46 8.45 -12.08 1.85
CA ILE A 46 7.99 -13.24 2.62
C ILE A 46 6.67 -13.77 2.06
N VAL A 47 5.74 -12.89 1.67
CA VAL A 47 4.48 -13.29 1.03
C VAL A 47 4.74 -13.92 -0.34
N ALA A 48 5.62 -13.33 -1.16
CA ALA A 48 6.01 -13.92 -2.44
C ALA A 48 6.59 -15.33 -2.25
N TYR A 49 7.48 -15.52 -1.27
CA TYR A 49 8.01 -16.84 -0.91
C TYR A 49 6.92 -17.81 -0.42
N SER A 50 5.98 -17.32 0.39
CA SER A 50 4.84 -18.10 0.90
C SER A 50 3.90 -18.55 -0.23
N ILE A 51 3.77 -17.75 -1.30
CA ILE A 51 3.02 -18.12 -2.51
C ILE A 51 3.73 -19.27 -3.22
N LEU A 52 5.05 -19.18 -3.43
CA LEU A 52 5.83 -20.20 -4.13
C LEU A 52 5.86 -21.54 -3.38
N THR A 53 5.84 -21.50 -2.05
CA THR A 53 5.89 -22.70 -1.19
C THR A 53 4.51 -23.23 -0.79
N ASN A 54 3.41 -22.59 -1.23
CA ASN A 54 2.04 -22.89 -0.79
C ASN A 54 1.91 -22.95 0.74
N HIS A 55 2.58 -22.03 1.44
CA HIS A 55 2.59 -22.00 2.89
C HIS A 55 1.20 -21.65 3.45
N SER A 56 0.79 -22.28 4.56
CA SER A 56 -0.54 -22.06 5.16
C SER A 56 -0.79 -20.61 5.59
N LEU A 57 0.28 -19.89 5.94
CA LEU A 57 0.22 -18.47 6.32
C LEU A 57 0.17 -17.50 5.14
N ARG A 58 0.17 -17.98 3.89
CA ARG A 58 0.10 -17.13 2.69
C ARG A 58 -1.04 -16.12 2.78
N HIS A 59 -2.28 -16.59 2.97
CA HIS A 59 -3.46 -15.72 2.94
C HIS A 59 -3.52 -14.74 4.13
N PRO A 60 -3.25 -15.15 5.39
CA PRO A 60 -3.14 -14.21 6.50
C PRO A 60 -2.08 -13.12 6.27
N LEU A 61 -0.87 -13.47 5.82
CA LEU A 61 0.19 -12.50 5.57
C LEU A 61 -0.17 -11.57 4.39
N GLN A 62 -0.77 -12.12 3.33
CA GLN A 62 -1.25 -11.34 2.19
C GLN A 62 -2.32 -10.33 2.61
N VAL A 63 -3.26 -10.69 3.49
CA VAL A 63 -4.27 -9.77 4.03
C VAL A 63 -3.63 -8.62 4.81
N ILE A 64 -2.67 -8.92 5.70
CA ILE A 64 -1.97 -7.90 6.50
C ILE A 64 -1.30 -6.87 5.58
N ILE A 65 -0.51 -7.33 4.61
CA ILE A 65 0.20 -6.46 3.68
C ILE A 65 -0.78 -5.63 2.83
N CYS A 66 -1.81 -6.27 2.28
CA CYS A 66 -2.75 -5.56 1.43
C CYS A 66 -3.48 -4.45 2.20
N MET A 67 -3.88 -4.71 3.44
CA MET A 67 -4.48 -3.70 4.31
C MET A 67 -3.50 -2.56 4.64
N SER A 68 -2.23 -2.87 4.89
CA SER A 68 -1.20 -1.85 5.14
C SER A 68 -1.05 -0.88 3.96
N HIS A 69 -0.99 -1.39 2.72
CA HIS A 69 -0.90 -0.54 1.53
C HIS A 69 -2.17 0.30 1.33
N LEU A 70 -3.35 -0.32 1.40
CA LEU A 70 -4.62 0.39 1.26
C LEU A 70 -4.78 1.50 2.30
N TYR A 71 -4.40 1.23 3.55
CA TYR A 71 -4.46 2.22 4.63
C TYR A 71 -3.44 3.34 4.43
N GLY A 72 -2.20 3.00 4.08
CA GLY A 72 -1.14 3.97 3.80
C GLY A 72 -1.53 4.93 2.67
N ASP A 73 -1.94 4.40 1.53
CA ASP A 73 -2.35 5.22 0.39
C ASP A 73 -3.59 6.07 0.71
N SER A 74 -4.55 5.51 1.45
CA SER A 74 -5.73 6.27 1.88
C SER A 74 -5.34 7.47 2.75
N LEU A 75 -4.41 7.29 3.69
CA LEU A 75 -3.88 8.40 4.50
C LEU A 75 -3.08 9.40 3.66
N TYR A 76 -2.29 8.92 2.72
CA TYR A 76 -1.50 9.74 1.81
C TYR A 76 -2.39 10.70 0.99
N TYR A 77 -3.45 10.17 0.38
CA TYR A 77 -4.42 10.96 -0.37
C TYR A 77 -5.26 11.85 0.56
N ALA A 78 -5.74 11.31 1.68
CA ALA A 78 -6.60 12.06 2.60
C ALA A 78 -5.89 13.30 3.13
N THR A 79 -4.63 13.19 3.56
CA THR A 79 -3.86 14.34 4.06
C THR A 79 -3.54 15.35 2.98
N SER A 80 -3.17 14.88 1.77
CA SER A 80 -2.90 15.78 0.64
C SER A 80 -4.14 16.56 0.22
N LEU A 81 -5.29 15.88 0.12
CA LEU A 81 -6.55 16.50 -0.28
C LEU A 81 -7.08 17.41 0.83
N PHE A 82 -6.95 17.01 2.09
CA PHE A 82 -7.35 17.84 3.21
C PHE A 82 -6.56 19.16 3.23
N ASP A 83 -5.24 19.11 3.09
CA ASP A 83 -4.42 20.33 3.01
C ASP A 83 -4.72 21.18 1.78
N HIS A 84 -5.04 20.54 0.64
CA HIS A 84 -5.42 21.26 -0.55
C HIS A 84 -6.75 22.02 -0.38
N TYR A 85 -7.78 21.37 0.16
CA TYR A 85 -9.12 21.96 0.26
C TYR A 85 -9.34 22.83 1.50
N VAL A 86 -8.66 22.54 2.61
CA VAL A 86 -8.87 23.24 3.89
C VAL A 86 -7.81 24.30 4.15
N HIS A 87 -6.56 24.02 3.81
CA HIS A 87 -5.43 24.92 4.05
C HIS A 87 -4.96 25.66 2.79
N GLU A 88 -5.62 25.43 1.64
CA GLU A 88 -5.25 25.99 0.32
C GLU A 88 -3.78 25.71 -0.06
N ARG A 89 -3.22 24.60 0.46
CA ARG A 89 -1.85 24.18 0.21
C ARG A 89 -1.84 23.05 -0.80
N SER A 90 -1.50 23.38 -2.05
CA SER A 90 -1.20 22.37 -3.06
C SER A 90 0.26 21.94 -2.95
N TYR A 91 0.49 20.64 -2.74
CA TYR A 91 1.84 20.07 -2.80
C TYR A 91 2.25 19.65 -4.22
N CYS A 92 1.28 19.51 -5.12
CA CYS A 92 1.48 19.13 -6.50
C CYS A 92 1.66 20.36 -7.39
N ARG A 93 2.54 20.24 -8.38
CA ARG A 93 2.70 21.20 -9.46
C ARG A 93 1.40 21.34 -10.29
N PRO A 94 1.08 22.54 -10.81
CA PRO A 94 -0.19 22.80 -11.48
C PRO A 94 -0.34 22.09 -12.83
N GLU A 95 0.73 21.61 -13.44
CA GLU A 95 0.69 20.92 -14.73
C GLU A 95 -0.05 19.57 -14.58
N PRO A 96 -1.09 19.30 -15.42
CA PRO A 96 -1.91 18.10 -15.28
C PRO A 96 -1.15 16.77 -15.34
N PHE A 97 0.01 16.76 -16.01
CA PHE A 97 0.87 15.59 -16.10
C PHE A 97 1.35 15.11 -14.73
N TYR A 98 1.82 16.01 -13.86
CA TYR A 98 2.31 15.66 -12.53
C TYR A 98 1.17 15.17 -11.62
N PHE A 99 -0.02 15.73 -11.77
CA PHE A 99 -1.17 15.27 -11.00
C PHE A 99 -1.69 13.91 -11.47
N TRP A 100 -2.01 13.76 -12.76
CA TRP A 100 -2.69 12.55 -13.24
C TRP A 100 -1.77 11.35 -13.38
N ILE A 101 -0.54 11.56 -13.84
CA ILE A 101 0.39 10.45 -14.08
C ILE A 101 1.18 10.12 -12.81
N TYR A 102 1.84 11.10 -12.21
CA TYR A 102 2.72 10.80 -11.07
C TYR A 102 1.91 10.64 -9.79
N TYR A 103 1.12 11.65 -9.43
CA TYR A 103 0.39 11.64 -8.16
C TYR A 103 -0.75 10.61 -8.16
N PHE A 104 -1.63 10.62 -9.17
CA PHE A 104 -2.78 9.72 -9.19
C PHE A 104 -2.41 8.31 -9.69
N LEU A 105 -1.95 8.16 -10.93
CA LEU A 105 -1.79 6.84 -11.54
C LEU A 105 -0.74 5.96 -10.84
N MET A 106 0.44 6.49 -10.49
CA MET A 106 1.48 5.67 -9.85
C MET A 106 1.03 5.15 -8.47
N ASN A 107 0.37 5.99 -7.66
CA ASN A 107 -0.17 5.57 -6.37
C ASN A 107 -1.44 4.71 -6.52
N PHE A 108 -2.24 4.91 -7.58
CA PHE A 108 -3.46 4.14 -7.81
C PHE A 108 -3.19 2.64 -8.01
N ILE A 109 -2.02 2.28 -8.56
CA ILE A 109 -1.59 0.87 -8.70
C ILE A 109 -1.50 0.19 -7.32
N TRP A 110 -1.04 0.92 -6.29
CA TRP A 110 -0.96 0.45 -4.90
C TRP A 110 -2.29 0.38 -4.17
N ILE A 111 -3.37 0.88 -4.78
CA ILE A 111 -4.72 0.62 -4.31
C ILE A 111 -5.30 -0.60 -5.02
N VAL A 112 -5.28 -0.62 -6.35
CA VAL A 112 -5.97 -1.65 -7.14
C VAL A 112 -5.40 -3.04 -6.94
N VAL A 113 -4.07 -3.17 -6.97
CA VAL A 113 -3.41 -4.48 -6.88
C VAL A 113 -3.61 -5.10 -5.49
N PRO A 114 -3.32 -4.40 -4.37
CA PRO A 114 -3.63 -4.90 -3.03
C PRO A 114 -5.10 -5.21 -2.80
N PHE A 115 -6.02 -4.38 -3.32
CA PHE A 115 -7.45 -4.64 -3.19
C PHE A 115 -7.86 -5.97 -3.85
N HIS A 116 -7.37 -6.24 -5.06
CA HIS A 116 -7.62 -7.50 -5.75
C HIS A 116 -7.16 -8.70 -4.92
N TYR A 117 -5.90 -8.66 -4.44
CA TYR A 117 -5.31 -9.72 -3.64
C TYR A 117 -5.95 -9.89 -2.26
N LEU A 118 -6.45 -8.80 -1.67
CA LEU A 118 -7.21 -8.82 -0.43
C LEU A 118 -8.51 -9.59 -0.61
N VAL A 119 -9.30 -9.24 -1.64
CA VAL A 119 -10.57 -9.92 -1.93
C VAL A 119 -10.33 -11.40 -2.23
N GLN A 120 -9.27 -11.74 -2.97
CA GLN A 120 -8.89 -13.12 -3.23
C GLN A 120 -8.63 -13.88 -1.92
N SER A 121 -7.77 -13.35 -1.04
CA SER A 121 -7.43 -14.02 0.22
C SER A 121 -8.61 -14.14 1.17
N MET A 122 -9.45 -13.10 1.25
CA MET A 122 -10.65 -13.13 2.09
C MET A 122 -11.65 -14.19 1.64
N LYS A 123 -11.84 -14.36 0.33
CA LYS A 123 -12.70 -15.43 -0.21
C LYS A 123 -12.15 -16.80 0.14
N THR A 124 -10.87 -17.05 -0.10
CA THR A 124 -10.24 -18.34 0.21
C THR A 124 -10.33 -18.69 1.70
N ILE A 125 -10.07 -17.71 2.58
CA ILE A 125 -10.20 -17.91 4.03
C ILE A 125 -11.65 -18.22 4.40
N SER A 126 -12.62 -17.48 3.87
CA SER A 126 -14.04 -17.71 4.15
C SER A 126 -14.50 -19.11 3.72
N ASP A 127 -14.08 -19.57 2.54
CA ASP A 127 -14.45 -20.89 2.02
C ASP A 127 -13.79 -22.02 2.83
N ALA A 128 -12.53 -21.83 3.25
CA ALA A 128 -11.84 -22.76 4.14
C ALA A 128 -12.57 -22.88 5.50
N MET A 129 -12.98 -21.75 6.09
CA MET A 129 -13.72 -21.73 7.35
C MET A 129 -15.09 -22.42 7.24
N LYS A 130 -15.86 -22.16 6.18
CA LYS A 130 -17.14 -22.83 5.93
C LYS A 130 -16.98 -24.35 5.81
N THR A 131 -15.91 -24.80 5.15
CA THR A 131 -15.61 -26.22 5.01
C THR A 131 -15.38 -26.86 6.38
N VAL A 132 -14.51 -26.26 7.20
CA VAL A 132 -14.22 -26.73 8.57
C VAL A 132 -15.49 -26.77 9.43
N GLU A 133 -16.34 -25.75 9.34
CA GLU A 133 -17.61 -25.70 10.06
C GLU A 133 -18.54 -26.85 9.65
N SER A 134 -18.71 -27.08 8.35
CA SER A 134 -19.57 -28.16 7.83
C SER A 134 -19.11 -29.55 8.27
N GLU A 135 -17.80 -29.80 8.28
CA GLU A 135 -17.22 -31.07 8.75
C GLU A 135 -17.40 -31.26 10.25
N SER A 136 -17.31 -30.18 11.03
CA SER A 136 -17.51 -30.22 12.48
C SER A 136 -18.95 -30.57 12.86
N VAL A 137 -19.94 -30.07 12.11
CA VAL A 137 -21.36 -30.40 12.29
C VAL A 137 -21.63 -31.85 11.89
N GLY A 138 -21.08 -32.31 10.76
CA GLY A 138 -21.20 -33.70 10.31
C GLY A 138 -20.61 -34.71 11.29
N ARG A 139 -19.53 -34.37 12.00
CA ARG A 139 -18.95 -35.22 13.06
C ARG A 139 -19.79 -35.28 14.33
N LYS A 140 -20.53 -34.22 14.69
CA LYS A 140 -21.44 -34.23 15.85
C LYS A 140 -22.75 -34.97 15.60
N SER A 141 -23.12 -35.15 14.33
CA SER A 141 -24.36 -35.84 13.92
C SER A 141 -24.17 -37.35 13.71
N LYS A 142 -22.93 -37.87 13.79
CA LYS A 142 -22.62 -39.31 13.81
C LYS A 142 -22.37 -39.77 15.23
#